data_AF-A0A7X3KYV4-F1
#
_entry.id   AF-A0A7X3KYV4-F1
#
_cell.length_a   1.000
_cell.length_b   1.000
_cell.length_c   1.000
_cell.angle_alpha   90.00
_cell.angle_beta   90.00
_cell.angle_gamma   90.00
#
_symmetry.space_group_name_H-M   'P 1'
#
loop_
_entity.id
_entity.type
_entity.pdbx_description
1 polymer ?
#
loop_
_entity_poly.entity_id
_entity_poly.type
_entity_poly.pdbx_seq_one_letter_code
_entity_poly.pdbx_strand_id
1 'polypeptide(L)'
;MTNRRQFLAICGAACLNAGGCSRLTARRIEDMPREYALLMHPEQRRAALGDQRLKISGADFGFGGTDFYQLEWDNVHFYDCIFYGVFHLTSIRNCVFEHCQFPGSNFQAYHFENVLFARSDTLGKAYLMAGSSSKNVRFMECDFGGKNQNRNNFGAIYFQQDVSYERCTGQYMDIGGSGVVNYRDCKFGPIDVNCGDVTSDGKRLYATILIEGCTFKGSAHLSRSVLTNLTIRNSKFDVLDIGNSEVKGDVLIEGVEAGAIINIFNTARSITIRNSTFRGRNVRSPELYPEIYRSLDCGVDLDNRSDLQSVVLDGVVCGRDDGDFSVPNLIDDTASGSWVMGGVDTTVIRNCKIPKASLWLESANVTIENYEGEKASFVTSKIGSLTFRATAIAKAIDFTGVQVQKLDAKGLVRFAGQKIVTADSNVYLP
;
A
#
# COMPACT_ATOMS: atom_id res chain seq x y z
N MET A 1 60.13 2.31 31.07
CA MET A 1 60.80 1.92 29.82
C MET A 1 59.74 1.52 28.82
N THR A 2 59.56 2.37 27.82
CA THR A 2 58.61 2.35 26.70
C THR A 2 59.10 1.50 25.54
N ASN A 3 58.18 0.81 24.86
CA ASN A 3 58.20 0.55 23.41
C ASN A 3 56.75 0.25 22.99
N ARG A 4 55.96 1.14 22.35
CA ARG A 4 56.06 1.90 21.09
C ARG A 4 56.10 1.03 19.82
N ARG A 5 54.94 0.92 19.16
CA ARG A 5 54.66 0.88 17.70
C ARG A 5 53.12 0.84 17.55
N GLN A 6 52.39 1.96 17.61
CA GLN A 6 52.00 2.88 16.51
C GLN A 6 51.42 2.18 15.27
N PHE A 7 50.15 2.42 14.92
CA PHE A 7 49.78 3.44 13.90
C PHE A 7 48.25 3.67 13.81
N LEU A 8 47.85 4.92 14.10
CA LEU A 8 46.76 5.72 13.51
C LEU A 8 45.36 5.12 13.31
N ALA A 9 44.49 5.35 14.30
CA ALA A 9 43.07 5.56 14.08
C ALA A 9 42.86 6.99 13.55
N ILE A 10 42.66 7.11 12.23
CA ILE A 10 42.22 8.34 11.58
C ILE A 10 40.72 8.47 11.85
N CYS A 11 40.34 9.60 12.46
CA CYS A 11 38.99 10.14 12.44
C CYS A 11 38.53 10.30 10.98
N GLY A 12 37.88 9.26 10.45
CA GLY A 12 37.12 9.31 9.21
C GLY A 12 35.69 9.68 9.53
N ALA A 13 35.43 10.99 9.62
CA ALA A 13 34.10 11.54 9.51
C ALA A 13 33.55 11.17 8.12
N ALA A 14 32.79 10.07 8.06
CA ALA A 14 31.88 9.81 6.95
C ALA A 14 30.56 10.51 7.31
N CYS A 15 30.40 11.70 6.74
CA CYS A 15 29.19 12.49 6.71
C CYS A 15 28.02 11.65 6.20
N LEU A 16 27.27 11.04 7.12
CA LEU A 16 25.84 10.92 6.93
C LEU A 16 25.28 12.30 7.25
N ASN A 17 24.85 13.02 6.21
CA ASN A 17 23.97 14.16 6.33
C ASN A 17 22.66 13.69 6.97
N ALA A 18 22.69 13.52 8.29
CA ALA A 18 21.53 13.76 9.11
C ALA A 18 21.26 15.26 8.95
N GLY A 19 20.39 15.60 8.01
CA GLY A 19 19.79 16.93 7.92
C GLY A 19 19.10 17.20 9.25
N GLY A 20 19.86 17.79 10.18
CA GLY A 20 19.29 18.53 11.29
C GLY A 20 18.44 19.60 10.65
N CYS A 21 17.13 19.41 10.73
CA CYS A 21 16.13 20.40 10.34
C CYS A 21 16.45 21.68 11.10
N SER A 22 17.15 22.63 10.46
CA SER A 22 17.33 23.96 10.99
C SER A 22 15.96 24.61 10.96
N ARG A 23 15.42 24.93 12.15
CA ARG A 23 14.17 25.69 12.28
C ARG A 23 14.30 26.95 11.42
N LEU A 24 13.40 27.14 10.46
CA LEU A 24 13.40 28.31 9.59
C LEU A 24 13.36 29.58 10.46
N THR A 25 14.14 30.60 10.12
CA THR A 25 14.02 31.93 10.71
C THR A 25 12.76 32.59 10.14
N ALA A 26 11.64 32.45 10.84
CA ALA A 26 10.34 32.99 10.43
C ALA A 26 9.91 34.16 11.33
N ARG A 27 9.18 35.13 10.76
CA ARG A 27 8.53 36.23 11.48
C ARG A 27 7.09 35.85 11.77
N ARG A 28 6.56 36.24 12.91
CA ARG A 28 5.13 36.04 13.21
C ARG A 28 4.27 36.69 12.13
N ILE A 29 3.21 36.02 11.70
CA ILE A 29 2.33 36.57 10.66
C ILE A 29 1.70 37.90 11.10
N GLU A 30 1.44 38.08 12.40
CA GLU A 30 0.90 39.31 12.97
C GLU A 30 1.87 40.49 12.87
N ASP A 31 3.18 40.23 12.76
CA ASP A 31 4.23 41.23 12.51
C ASP A 31 4.38 41.54 11.00
N MET A 32 3.54 40.97 10.14
CA MET A 32 3.45 41.20 8.70
C MET A 32 2.10 41.86 8.38
N PRO A 33 1.89 43.15 8.73
CA PRO A 33 0.56 43.74 8.85
C PRO A 33 -0.21 43.79 7.52
N ARG A 34 0.49 43.93 6.39
CA ARG A 34 -0.15 43.92 5.06
C ARG A 34 -0.63 42.51 4.71
N GLU A 35 0.25 41.53 4.82
CA GLU A 35 -0.03 40.13 4.49
C GLU A 35 -1.12 39.56 5.40
N TYR A 36 -1.03 39.82 6.71
CA TYR A 36 -2.04 39.40 7.69
C TYR A 36 -3.42 40.00 7.36
N ALA A 37 -3.51 41.31 7.09
CA ALA A 37 -4.77 41.94 6.72
C ALA A 37 -5.39 41.34 5.44
N LEU A 38 -4.58 41.11 4.39
CA LEU A 38 -5.06 40.51 3.14
C LEU A 38 -5.44 39.02 3.30
N LEU A 39 -4.86 38.33 4.28
CA LEU A 39 -5.21 36.95 4.60
C LEU A 39 -6.52 36.88 5.38
N MET A 40 -6.74 37.79 6.33
CA MET A 40 -7.94 37.89 7.17
C MET A 40 -9.17 38.39 6.41
N HIS A 41 -8.97 39.17 5.34
CA HIS A 41 -10.06 39.81 4.59
C HIS A 41 -10.01 39.48 3.09
N PRO A 42 -10.64 38.38 2.64
CA PRO A 42 -10.64 37.96 1.23
C PRO A 42 -11.16 39.02 0.25
N GLU A 43 -12.17 39.79 0.65
CA GLU A 43 -12.72 40.87 -0.20
C GLU A 43 -11.70 42.00 -0.41
N GLN A 44 -10.99 42.41 0.65
CA GLN A 44 -9.92 43.40 0.55
C GLN A 44 -8.76 42.88 -0.29
N ARG A 45 -8.43 41.58 -0.19
CA ARG A 45 -7.44 40.93 -1.04
C ARG A 45 -7.80 41.02 -2.51
N ARG A 46 -9.04 40.65 -2.87
CA ARG A 46 -9.51 40.75 -4.26
C ARG A 46 -9.49 42.19 -4.77
N ALA A 47 -9.90 43.15 -3.94
CA ALA A 47 -9.84 44.57 -4.32
C ALA A 47 -8.40 45.07 -4.52
N ALA A 48 -7.45 44.62 -3.69
CA ALA A 48 -6.06 45.09 -3.73
C ALA A 48 -5.20 44.40 -4.81
N LEU A 49 -5.46 43.12 -5.08
CA LEU A 49 -4.62 42.28 -5.95
C LEU A 49 -5.31 41.84 -7.24
N GLY A 50 -6.63 41.98 -7.35
CA GLY A 50 -7.41 41.38 -8.44
C GLY A 50 -7.20 39.87 -8.49
N ASP A 51 -6.78 39.38 -9.66
CA ASP A 51 -6.46 37.96 -9.89
C ASP A 51 -5.02 37.58 -9.48
N GLN A 52 -4.21 38.54 -9.04
CA GLN A 52 -2.84 38.25 -8.62
C GLN A 52 -2.83 37.43 -7.33
N ARG A 53 -1.96 36.42 -7.30
CA ARG A 53 -1.78 35.54 -6.14
C ARG A 53 -1.12 36.30 -4.99
N LEU A 54 -1.69 36.21 -3.79
CA LEU A 54 -1.03 36.71 -2.58
C LEU A 54 0.15 35.80 -2.23
N LYS A 55 1.37 36.35 -2.16
CA LYS A 55 2.55 35.61 -1.69
C LYS A 55 2.86 36.01 -0.25
N ILE A 56 2.94 35.03 0.65
CA ILE A 56 3.38 35.18 2.04
C ILE A 56 4.66 34.39 2.19
N SER A 57 5.73 35.00 2.71
CA SER A 57 7.04 34.36 2.79
C SER A 57 7.71 34.52 4.15
N GLY A 58 8.26 33.43 4.67
CA GLY A 58 8.99 33.43 5.94
C GLY A 58 8.09 33.71 7.15
N ALA A 59 6.83 33.28 7.10
CA ALA A 59 5.85 33.55 8.14
C ALA A 59 5.70 32.36 9.12
N ASP A 60 5.72 32.65 10.41
CA ASP A 60 5.35 31.74 11.50
C ASP A 60 3.90 32.03 11.90
N PHE A 61 3.01 31.07 11.69
CA PHE A 61 1.61 31.17 12.08
C PHE A 61 1.38 30.79 13.56
N GLY A 62 2.45 30.43 14.28
CA GLY A 62 2.50 30.31 15.75
C GLY A 62 1.49 29.34 16.33
N PHE A 63 1.09 29.54 17.60
CA PHE A 63 -0.09 28.89 18.19
C PHE A 63 -1.42 29.58 17.78
N GLY A 64 -1.37 30.61 16.93
CA GLY A 64 -2.45 31.55 16.61
C GLY A 64 -3.41 31.10 15.52
N GLY A 65 -3.43 29.80 15.17
CA GLY A 65 -4.30 29.28 14.11
C GLY A 65 -5.81 29.54 14.33
N THR A 66 -6.22 29.87 15.55
CA THR A 66 -7.60 30.24 15.92
C THR A 66 -8.10 31.51 15.25
N ASP A 67 -7.22 32.47 14.93
CA ASP A 67 -7.63 33.70 14.25
C ASP A 67 -8.19 33.41 12.86
N PHE A 68 -7.76 32.30 12.26
CA PHE A 68 -8.20 31.86 10.94
C PHE A 68 -9.41 30.93 10.99
N TYR A 69 -10.06 30.78 12.15
CA TYR A 69 -11.22 29.92 12.30
C TYR A 69 -12.32 30.31 11.30
N GLN A 70 -12.75 29.34 10.49
CA GLN A 70 -13.76 29.47 9.45
C GLN A 70 -13.46 30.52 8.36
N LEU A 71 -12.19 30.94 8.21
CA LEU A 71 -11.81 31.82 7.09
C LEU A 71 -11.62 31.05 5.78
N GLU A 72 -11.62 31.80 4.68
CA GLU A 72 -11.35 31.29 3.34
C GLU A 72 -10.01 31.78 2.82
N TRP A 73 -9.15 30.83 2.45
CA TRP A 73 -7.91 31.11 1.73
C TRP A 73 -8.09 30.75 0.27
N ASP A 74 -7.92 31.73 -0.60
CA ASP A 74 -8.10 31.56 -2.04
C ASP A 74 -7.01 32.33 -2.78
N ASN A 75 -6.34 31.63 -3.70
CA ASN A 75 -5.22 32.10 -4.50
C ASN A 75 -4.09 32.70 -3.63
N VAL A 76 -3.54 31.87 -2.75
CA VAL A 76 -2.42 32.23 -1.84
C VAL A 76 -1.23 31.30 -2.03
N HIS A 77 -0.02 31.85 -2.06
CA HIS A 77 1.24 31.10 -2.04
C HIS A 77 1.97 31.36 -0.72
N PHE A 78 2.01 30.35 0.13
CA PHE A 78 2.85 30.31 1.34
C PHE A 78 4.20 29.71 0.98
N TYR A 79 5.28 30.43 1.28
CA TYR A 79 6.65 30.03 0.93
C TYR A 79 7.56 30.17 2.16
N ASP A 80 8.30 29.12 2.54
CA ASP A 80 9.11 29.11 3.78
C ASP A 80 8.29 29.45 5.05
N CYS A 81 7.05 28.94 5.14
CA CYS A 81 6.16 29.21 6.27
C CYS A 81 6.12 28.05 7.28
N ILE A 82 5.82 28.36 8.54
CA ILE A 82 5.62 27.38 9.61
C ILE A 82 4.16 27.46 10.09
N PHE A 83 3.47 26.33 10.07
CA PHE A 83 2.11 26.14 10.58
C PHE A 83 2.16 25.19 11.78
N TYR A 84 1.92 25.71 12.97
CA TYR A 84 1.89 24.95 14.21
C TYR A 84 0.55 25.17 14.93
N GLY A 85 0.08 24.21 15.73
CA GLY A 85 -1.22 24.34 16.41
C GLY A 85 -2.43 24.01 15.53
N VAL A 86 -3.60 24.59 15.84
CA VAL A 86 -4.90 24.19 15.26
C VAL A 86 -5.36 25.21 14.23
N PHE A 87 -5.54 24.77 12.98
CA PHE A 87 -6.16 25.54 11.92
C PHE A 87 -7.45 24.84 11.51
N HIS A 88 -8.52 25.61 11.44
CA HIS A 88 -9.81 25.11 10.98
C HIS A 88 -10.42 26.15 10.04
N LEU A 89 -10.13 26.01 8.75
CA LEU A 89 -10.57 26.92 7.71
C LEU A 89 -11.90 26.45 7.10
N THR A 90 -12.67 27.38 6.54
CA THR A 90 -13.85 27.01 5.75
C THR A 90 -13.42 26.40 4.42
N SER A 91 -12.51 27.08 3.71
CA SER A 91 -12.00 26.59 2.43
C SER A 91 -10.57 27.03 2.15
N ILE A 92 -9.85 26.20 1.40
CA ILE A 92 -8.51 26.46 0.86
C ILE A 92 -8.55 26.16 -0.63
N ARG A 93 -8.42 27.17 -1.47
CA ARG A 93 -8.61 27.07 -2.92
C ARG A 93 -7.44 27.68 -3.68
N ASN A 94 -6.95 26.97 -4.69
CA ASN A 94 -5.88 27.44 -5.57
C ASN A 94 -4.63 27.89 -4.80
N CYS A 95 -4.36 27.24 -3.66
CA CYS A 95 -3.26 27.60 -2.77
C CYS A 95 -2.04 26.71 -3.00
N VAL A 96 -0.87 27.28 -2.74
CA VAL A 96 0.42 26.57 -2.76
C VAL A 96 1.09 26.75 -1.43
N PHE A 97 1.53 25.64 -0.84
CA PHE A 97 2.40 25.58 0.33
C PHE A 97 3.74 25.03 -0.14
N GLU A 98 4.72 25.91 -0.31
CA GLU A 98 6.05 25.55 -0.80
C GLU A 98 7.06 25.73 0.33
N HIS A 99 7.92 24.72 0.56
CA HIS A 99 8.94 24.75 1.62
C HIS A 99 8.36 25.05 3.01
N CYS A 100 7.11 24.61 3.25
CA CYS A 100 6.40 24.87 4.49
C CYS A 100 6.55 23.72 5.49
N GLN A 101 6.48 24.04 6.79
CA GLN A 101 6.54 23.06 7.87
C GLN A 101 5.22 23.02 8.64
N PHE A 102 4.74 21.83 8.99
CA PHE A 102 3.48 21.58 9.68
C PHE A 102 3.66 20.87 11.05
N PRO A 103 4.67 21.24 11.88
CA PRO A 103 5.10 20.46 13.03
C PRO A 103 3.98 20.22 14.03
N GLY A 104 3.60 18.96 14.25
CA GLY A 104 2.56 18.60 15.21
C GLY A 104 1.23 19.35 15.02
N SER A 105 0.98 19.89 13.83
CA SER A 105 -0.16 20.75 13.56
C SER A 105 -1.45 19.94 13.46
N ASN A 106 -2.57 20.59 13.72
CA ASN A 106 -3.88 20.11 13.34
C ASN A 106 -4.44 21.05 12.29
N PHE A 107 -4.05 20.83 11.03
CA PHE A 107 -4.33 21.67 9.89
C PHE A 107 -5.52 21.13 9.10
N GLN A 108 -6.69 21.73 9.31
CA GLN A 108 -7.95 21.27 8.74
C GLN A 108 -8.67 22.36 7.93
N ALA A 109 -9.43 21.92 6.93
CA ALA A 109 -10.45 22.74 6.30
C ALA A 109 -11.63 21.87 5.85
N TYR A 110 -12.84 22.44 5.79
CA TYR A 110 -13.98 21.71 5.23
C TYR A 110 -13.79 21.40 3.74
N HIS A 111 -13.10 22.30 3.01
CA HIS A 111 -12.98 22.23 1.56
C HIS A 111 -11.55 22.56 1.08
N PHE A 112 -10.85 21.62 0.46
CA PHE A 112 -9.63 21.87 -0.31
C PHE A 112 -9.92 21.75 -1.81
N GLU A 113 -9.48 22.70 -2.63
CA GLU A 113 -9.63 22.63 -4.08
C GLU A 113 -8.38 23.15 -4.78
N ASN A 114 -7.76 22.31 -5.62
CA ASN A 114 -6.54 22.68 -6.37
C ASN A 114 -5.42 23.17 -5.44
N VAL A 115 -5.07 22.37 -4.44
CA VAL A 115 -4.06 22.72 -3.44
C VAL A 115 -2.80 21.90 -3.65
N LEU A 116 -1.65 22.57 -3.68
CA LEU A 116 -0.34 21.94 -3.80
C LEU A 116 0.49 22.15 -2.54
N PHE A 117 0.95 21.07 -1.94
CA PHE A 117 2.03 21.04 -0.98
C PHE A 117 3.29 20.59 -1.70
N ALA A 118 4.30 21.45 -1.79
CA ALA A 118 5.55 21.17 -2.48
C ALA A 118 6.72 21.28 -1.51
N ARG A 119 7.53 20.22 -1.38
CA ARG A 119 8.71 20.18 -0.50
C ARG A 119 8.39 20.65 0.91
N SER A 120 7.26 20.18 1.43
CA SER A 120 6.75 20.55 2.75
C SER A 120 6.81 19.37 3.69
N ASP A 121 6.98 19.63 4.99
CA ASP A 121 7.24 18.59 5.99
C ASP A 121 6.25 18.65 7.14
N THR A 122 5.80 17.51 7.66
CA THR A 122 4.85 17.49 8.79
C THR A 122 5.48 17.42 10.18
N LEU A 123 6.74 17.00 10.29
CA LEU A 123 7.51 16.90 11.54
C LEU A 123 6.70 16.44 12.78
N GLY A 124 6.70 15.14 13.04
CA GLY A 124 6.05 14.52 14.19
C GLY A 124 4.58 14.19 13.92
N LYS A 125 3.75 14.28 14.98
CA LYS A 125 2.34 13.88 14.97
C LYS A 125 1.45 15.01 14.44
N ALA A 126 1.47 15.23 13.12
CA ALA A 126 0.63 16.23 12.48
C ALA A 126 -0.62 15.61 11.86
N TYR A 127 -1.65 16.44 11.71
CA TYR A 127 -2.93 16.10 11.12
C TYR A 127 -3.23 17.08 9.99
N LEU A 128 -3.20 16.61 8.75
CA LEU A 128 -3.63 17.36 7.57
C LEU A 128 -4.89 16.67 7.04
N MET A 129 -6.04 17.25 7.35
CA MET A 129 -7.33 16.61 7.09
C MET A 129 -8.29 17.52 6.37
N ALA A 130 -9.11 16.93 5.51
CA ALA A 130 -10.03 17.65 4.66
C ALA A 130 -11.44 17.07 4.70
N GLY A 131 -12.44 17.95 4.62
CA GLY A 131 -13.84 17.55 4.53
C GLY A 131 -14.21 16.95 3.16
N SER A 132 -15.46 16.49 3.06
CA SER A 132 -15.95 15.58 2.03
C SER A 132 -16.00 16.07 0.59
N SER A 133 -15.89 17.37 0.34
CA SER A 133 -15.91 17.92 -1.03
C SER A 133 -14.52 18.32 -1.55
N SER A 134 -13.48 17.98 -0.81
CA SER A 134 -12.10 18.39 -1.11
C SER A 134 -11.52 17.60 -2.27
N LYS A 135 -11.03 18.25 -3.33
CA LYS A 135 -10.57 17.60 -4.58
C LYS A 135 -9.26 18.21 -5.11
N ASN A 136 -8.52 17.41 -5.87
CA ASN A 136 -7.27 17.82 -6.53
C ASN A 136 -6.25 18.39 -5.52
N VAL A 137 -5.96 17.61 -4.48
CA VAL A 137 -4.90 17.92 -3.53
C VAL A 137 -3.64 17.13 -3.91
N ARG A 138 -2.49 17.81 -3.96
CA ARG A 138 -1.23 17.19 -4.36
C ARG A 138 -0.15 17.46 -3.34
N PHE A 139 0.60 16.41 -3.01
CA PHE A 139 1.83 16.46 -2.25
C PHE A 139 2.99 16.06 -3.16
N MET A 140 3.98 16.94 -3.29
CA MET A 140 5.10 16.74 -4.19
C MET A 140 6.40 16.95 -3.44
N GLU A 141 7.25 15.92 -3.37
CA GLU A 141 8.56 15.97 -2.71
C GLU A 141 8.47 16.31 -1.21
N CYS A 142 7.35 15.98 -0.56
CA CYS A 142 7.11 16.19 0.87
C CYS A 142 7.71 15.09 1.75
N ASP A 143 8.07 15.42 2.99
CA ASP A 143 8.50 14.45 4.01
C ASP A 143 7.48 14.35 5.16
N PHE A 144 6.96 13.15 5.40
CA PHE A 144 5.89 12.92 6.38
C PHE A 144 6.36 12.18 7.62
N GLY A 145 5.90 12.66 8.77
CA GLY A 145 5.93 11.92 10.02
C GLY A 145 7.10 12.21 10.92
N GLY A 146 7.51 11.19 11.68
CA GLY A 146 8.34 11.41 12.87
C GLY A 146 9.27 10.26 13.21
N LYS A 147 9.59 10.16 14.51
CA LYS A 147 10.54 9.17 15.05
C LYS A 147 9.87 8.13 15.97
N ASN A 148 8.59 8.29 16.27
CA ASN A 148 7.88 7.46 17.23
C ASN A 148 7.21 6.28 16.52
N GLN A 149 7.69 5.07 16.80
CA GLN A 149 7.23 3.84 16.14
C GLN A 149 5.85 3.38 16.65
N ASN A 150 5.43 3.85 17.84
CA ASN A 150 4.14 3.48 18.42
C ASN A 150 3.01 4.11 17.59
N ARG A 151 2.20 3.26 16.93
CA ARG A 151 1.05 3.64 16.08
C ARG A 151 0.07 4.60 16.74
N ASN A 152 -0.13 4.52 18.05
CA ASN A 152 -1.00 5.47 18.79
C ASN A 152 -0.50 6.93 18.74
N ASN A 153 0.74 7.13 18.29
CA ASN A 153 1.38 8.43 18.13
C ASN A 153 1.56 8.84 16.66
N PHE A 154 1.00 8.10 15.71
CA PHE A 154 1.02 8.50 14.31
C PHE A 154 0.16 9.76 14.13
N GLY A 155 0.64 10.64 13.25
CA GLY A 155 -0.20 11.68 12.66
C GLY A 155 -0.98 11.12 11.47
N ALA A 156 -1.87 11.92 10.90
CA ALA A 156 -2.67 11.51 9.76
C ALA A 156 -2.71 12.56 8.64
N ILE A 157 -2.58 12.12 7.40
CA ILE A 157 -2.82 12.91 6.20
C ILE A 157 -3.95 12.23 5.43
N TYR A 158 -5.15 12.80 5.51
CA TYR A 158 -6.35 12.14 4.97
C TYR A 158 -7.27 13.12 4.24
N PHE A 159 -7.59 12.78 2.99
CA PHE A 159 -8.42 13.61 2.11
C PHE A 159 -9.59 12.79 1.53
N GLN A 160 -10.82 13.26 1.67
CA GLN A 160 -12.01 12.48 1.28
C GLN A 160 -12.31 12.45 -0.24
N GLN A 161 -11.47 13.06 -1.10
CA GLN A 161 -11.49 12.84 -2.55
C GLN A 161 -10.05 12.82 -3.09
N ASP A 162 -9.91 13.05 -4.41
CA ASP A 162 -8.70 12.95 -5.18
C ASP A 162 -7.48 13.61 -4.52
N VAL A 163 -6.51 12.75 -4.17
CA VAL A 163 -5.24 13.11 -3.56
C VAL A 163 -4.10 12.36 -4.23
N SER A 164 -2.99 13.05 -4.47
CA SER A 164 -1.78 12.45 -5.05
C SER A 164 -0.55 12.75 -4.22
N TYR A 165 0.28 11.74 -4.01
CA TYR A 165 1.57 11.78 -3.35
C TYR A 165 2.65 11.44 -4.38
N GLU A 166 3.56 12.37 -4.65
CA GLU A 166 4.53 12.27 -5.73
C GLU A 166 5.94 12.51 -5.19
N ARG A 167 6.82 11.53 -5.30
CA ARG A 167 8.21 11.58 -4.80
C ARG A 167 8.31 11.93 -3.31
N CYS A 168 7.31 11.56 -2.53
CA CYS A 168 7.27 11.82 -1.10
C CYS A 168 8.12 10.80 -0.32
N THR A 169 8.58 11.22 0.85
CA THR A 169 9.19 10.36 1.86
C THR A 169 8.39 10.40 3.16
N GLY A 170 8.66 9.46 4.07
CA GLY A 170 8.09 9.52 5.40
C GLY A 170 8.01 8.18 6.12
N GLN A 171 7.61 8.23 7.38
CA GLN A 171 7.38 7.06 8.22
C GLN A 171 6.57 7.43 9.47
N TYR A 172 5.92 6.43 10.06
CA TYR A 172 5.12 6.53 11.29
C TYR A 172 3.95 7.51 11.17
N MET A 173 3.19 7.34 10.08
CA MET A 173 2.04 8.16 9.71
C MET A 173 0.96 7.30 9.08
N ASP A 174 -0.28 7.76 9.24
CA ASP A 174 -1.42 7.33 8.45
C ASP A 174 -1.54 8.24 7.24
N ILE A 175 -1.52 7.69 6.03
CA ILE A 175 -1.69 8.47 4.80
C ILE A 175 -2.75 7.84 3.91
N GLY A 176 -3.62 8.67 3.32
CA GLY A 176 -4.53 8.20 2.29
C GLY A 176 -5.71 9.12 2.04
N GLY A 177 -6.78 8.53 1.58
CA GLY A 177 -7.95 9.28 1.18
C GLY A 177 -9.06 8.45 0.57
N SER A 178 -10.08 9.13 0.08
CA SER A 178 -11.19 8.56 -0.69
C SER A 178 -11.17 9.13 -2.12
N GLY A 179 -11.99 8.64 -3.07
CA GLY A 179 -11.91 9.09 -4.47
C GLY A 179 -10.73 8.48 -5.23
N VAL A 180 -9.94 9.25 -5.97
CA VAL A 180 -8.72 8.75 -6.63
C VAL A 180 -7.48 9.03 -5.80
N VAL A 181 -6.80 7.97 -5.33
CA VAL A 181 -5.61 8.08 -4.49
C VAL A 181 -4.39 7.56 -5.25
N ASN A 182 -3.43 8.43 -5.51
CA ASN A 182 -2.21 8.08 -6.24
C ASN A 182 -0.96 8.19 -5.35
N TYR A 183 -0.11 7.17 -5.40
CA TYR A 183 1.25 7.20 -4.85
C TYR A 183 2.22 6.94 -6.00
N ARG A 184 3.12 7.88 -6.27
CA ARG A 184 4.08 7.80 -7.38
C ARG A 184 5.49 8.10 -6.91
N ASP A 185 6.41 7.19 -7.19
CA ASP A 185 7.84 7.33 -6.92
C ASP A 185 8.17 7.65 -5.44
N CYS A 186 7.30 7.25 -4.51
CA CYS A 186 7.44 7.53 -3.08
C CYS A 186 8.40 6.53 -2.40
N LYS A 187 9.01 6.97 -1.30
CA LYS A 187 9.88 6.13 -0.46
C LYS A 187 9.46 6.24 1.00
N PHE A 188 8.68 5.27 1.46
CA PHE A 188 8.18 5.25 2.82
C PHE A 188 8.90 4.20 3.68
N GLY A 189 9.08 4.51 4.96
CA GLY A 189 9.29 3.51 6.00
C GLY A 189 7.97 2.86 6.40
N PRO A 190 7.84 2.41 7.66
CA PRO A 190 6.57 1.88 8.16
C PRO A 190 5.51 2.98 8.15
N ILE A 191 4.41 2.76 7.43
CA ILE A 191 3.24 3.65 7.37
C ILE A 191 1.97 2.83 7.23
N ASP A 192 0.86 3.41 7.65
CA ASP A 192 -0.46 2.85 7.39
C ASP A 192 -1.08 3.62 6.21
N VAL A 193 -1.55 2.87 5.21
CA VAL A 193 -2.19 3.39 4.00
C VAL A 193 -3.69 3.18 4.15
N ASN A 194 -4.40 4.23 4.56
CA ASN A 194 -5.82 4.16 4.91
C ASN A 194 -6.64 4.78 3.77
N CYS A 195 -7.30 3.94 2.96
CA CYS A 195 -8.00 4.40 1.77
C CYS A 195 -9.46 3.93 1.73
N GLY A 196 -10.34 4.85 1.37
CA GLY A 196 -11.77 4.68 1.58
C GLY A 196 -12.13 4.75 3.07
N ASP A 197 -13.43 4.68 3.36
CA ASP A 197 -13.96 4.67 4.72
C ASP A 197 -15.40 4.15 4.77
N VAL A 198 -15.85 3.76 5.96
CA VAL A 198 -17.25 3.58 6.29
C VAL A 198 -17.60 4.61 7.35
N THR A 199 -18.38 5.62 6.97
CA THR A 199 -18.82 6.66 7.90
C THR A 199 -19.73 6.08 8.98
N SER A 200 -19.92 6.82 10.07
CA SER A 200 -20.72 6.38 11.23
C SER A 200 -22.19 6.08 10.91
N ASP A 201 -22.74 6.64 9.83
CA ASP A 201 -24.08 6.36 9.29
C ASP A 201 -24.11 5.17 8.32
N GLY A 202 -22.98 4.46 8.15
CA GLY A 202 -22.84 3.30 7.27
C GLY A 202 -22.59 3.64 5.80
N LYS A 203 -22.48 4.92 5.43
CA LYS A 203 -22.15 5.30 4.06
C LYS A 203 -20.70 4.93 3.74
N ARG A 204 -20.51 4.30 2.59
CA ARG A 204 -19.20 3.86 2.11
C ARG A 204 -18.59 4.94 1.23
N LEU A 205 -17.41 5.43 1.61
CA LEU A 205 -16.56 6.30 0.81
C LEU A 205 -15.54 5.41 0.10
N TYR A 206 -15.68 5.26 -1.20
CA TYR A 206 -14.82 4.37 -1.97
C TYR A 206 -13.55 5.09 -2.44
N ALA A 207 -12.44 4.35 -2.51
CA ALA A 207 -11.19 4.80 -3.14
C ALA A 207 -10.82 3.97 -4.38
N THR A 208 -10.20 4.60 -5.36
CA THR A 208 -9.47 3.94 -6.46
C THR A 208 -8.00 4.23 -6.25
N ILE A 209 -7.20 3.19 -6.04
CA ILE A 209 -5.79 3.33 -5.66
C ILE A 209 -4.87 2.99 -6.83
N LEU A 210 -3.87 3.85 -7.04
CA LEU A 210 -2.67 3.55 -7.81
C LEU A 210 -1.42 3.72 -6.93
N ILE A 211 -0.63 2.67 -6.78
CA ILE A 211 0.72 2.72 -6.21
C ILE A 211 1.70 2.36 -7.32
N GLU A 212 2.60 3.27 -7.69
CA GLU A 212 3.48 3.11 -8.84
C GLU A 212 4.90 3.61 -8.55
N GLY A 213 5.91 2.79 -8.84
CA GLY A 213 7.32 3.18 -8.67
C GLY A 213 7.74 3.38 -7.19
N CYS A 214 6.95 2.91 -6.24
CA CYS A 214 7.15 3.18 -4.82
C CYS A 214 8.06 2.15 -4.14
N THR A 215 8.70 2.55 -3.05
CA THR A 215 9.45 1.65 -2.17
C THR A 215 8.97 1.81 -0.73
N PHE A 216 8.61 0.72 -0.08
CA PHE A 216 8.17 0.66 1.31
C PHE A 216 9.11 -0.25 2.12
N LYS A 217 9.69 0.30 3.19
CA LYS A 217 10.56 -0.43 4.12
C LYS A 217 9.80 -0.78 5.40
N GLY A 218 10.03 -1.98 5.93
CA GLY A 218 9.22 -2.53 7.01
C GLY A 218 7.85 -3.00 6.54
N SER A 219 6.81 -2.79 7.35
CA SER A 219 5.45 -3.18 6.96
C SER A 219 4.70 -2.01 6.34
N ALA A 220 4.14 -2.22 5.15
CA ALA A 220 3.14 -1.34 4.57
C ALA A 220 1.77 -1.99 4.75
N HIS A 221 0.96 -1.41 5.64
CA HIS A 221 -0.40 -1.88 5.87
C HIS A 221 -1.36 -1.03 5.07
N LEU A 222 -1.91 -1.58 4.00
CA LEU A 222 -3.13 -1.04 3.42
C LEU A 222 -4.25 -1.58 4.30
N SER A 223 -4.62 -0.80 5.32
CA SER A 223 -5.64 -1.17 6.29
C SER A 223 -6.96 -1.49 5.59
N ARG A 224 -7.92 -2.13 6.31
CA ARG A 224 -9.27 -2.51 5.84
C ARG A 224 -9.93 -1.41 5.01
N SER A 225 -9.62 -1.41 3.71
CA SER A 225 -9.93 -0.31 2.81
C SER A 225 -11.20 -0.66 2.04
N VAL A 226 -11.95 0.36 1.66
CA VAL A 226 -13.17 0.20 0.85
C VAL A 226 -12.89 0.76 -0.53
N LEU A 227 -12.64 -0.13 -1.48
CA LEU A 227 -12.03 0.18 -2.76
C LEU A 227 -12.98 -0.08 -3.94
N THR A 228 -12.89 0.79 -4.94
CA THR A 228 -13.44 0.52 -6.27
C THR A 228 -12.48 -0.38 -7.05
N ASN A 229 -11.20 0.00 -7.12
CA ASN A 229 -10.13 -0.79 -7.75
C ASN A 229 -8.80 -0.57 -7.01
N LEU A 230 -7.89 -1.54 -7.11
CA LEU A 230 -6.52 -1.47 -6.59
C LEU A 230 -5.53 -1.78 -7.70
N THR A 231 -4.58 -0.88 -7.95
CA THR A 231 -3.46 -1.11 -8.86
C THR A 231 -2.14 -0.83 -8.15
N ILE A 232 -1.24 -1.81 -8.12
CA ILE A 232 0.13 -1.70 -7.63
C ILE A 232 1.07 -2.08 -8.78
N ARG A 233 1.99 -1.18 -9.15
CA ARG A 233 2.92 -1.34 -10.27
C ARG A 233 4.35 -1.01 -9.89
N ASN A 234 5.30 -1.80 -10.39
CA ASN A 234 6.73 -1.48 -10.38
C ASN A 234 7.24 -1.01 -9.01
N SER A 235 6.77 -1.66 -7.94
CA SER A 235 6.95 -1.21 -6.56
C SER A 235 7.61 -2.29 -5.70
N LYS A 236 8.28 -1.85 -4.63
CA LYS A 236 9.04 -2.72 -3.74
C LYS A 236 8.56 -2.63 -2.31
N PHE A 237 8.40 -3.77 -1.65
CA PHE A 237 7.92 -3.87 -0.27
C PHE A 237 8.79 -4.83 0.54
N ASP A 238 9.07 -4.52 1.80
CA ASP A 238 9.56 -5.54 2.73
C ASP A 238 8.41 -6.51 3.10
N VAL A 239 7.28 -5.97 3.56
CA VAL A 239 5.99 -6.68 3.70
C VAL A 239 4.88 -5.82 3.11
N LEU A 240 4.05 -6.43 2.26
CA LEU A 240 2.83 -5.83 1.72
C LEU A 240 1.62 -6.52 2.34
N ASP A 241 0.93 -5.84 3.24
CA ASP A 241 -0.31 -6.32 3.83
C ASP A 241 -1.48 -5.54 3.24
N ILE A 242 -2.32 -6.23 2.45
CA ILE A 242 -3.53 -5.67 1.85
C ILE A 242 -4.78 -6.45 2.31
N GLY A 243 -4.63 -7.29 3.34
CA GLY A 243 -5.66 -8.20 3.80
C GLY A 243 -6.91 -7.48 4.32
N ASN A 244 -8.06 -8.15 4.17
CA ASN A 244 -9.38 -7.68 4.62
C ASN A 244 -9.89 -6.40 3.94
N SER A 245 -9.27 -5.93 2.85
CA SER A 245 -9.82 -4.85 2.04
C SER A 245 -11.02 -5.33 1.21
N GLU A 246 -12.06 -4.50 1.08
CA GLU A 246 -13.20 -4.74 0.19
C GLU A 246 -12.93 -4.08 -1.15
N VAL A 247 -12.86 -4.86 -2.24
CA VAL A 247 -12.64 -4.34 -3.59
C VAL A 247 -13.84 -4.69 -4.46
N LYS A 248 -14.62 -3.69 -4.86
CA LYS A 248 -15.78 -3.89 -5.74
C LYS A 248 -15.39 -4.39 -7.13
N GLY A 249 -14.28 -3.88 -7.64
CA GLY A 249 -13.79 -4.14 -8.99
C GLY A 249 -12.54 -4.99 -8.95
N ASP A 250 -11.53 -4.54 -9.70
CA ASP A 250 -10.38 -5.35 -10.05
C ASP A 250 -9.16 -4.99 -9.22
N VAL A 251 -8.37 -6.03 -8.96
CA VAL A 251 -7.05 -5.93 -8.33
C VAL A 251 -6.00 -6.26 -9.37
N LEU A 252 -5.06 -5.34 -9.56
CA LEU A 252 -3.89 -5.53 -10.40
C LEU A 252 -2.61 -5.32 -9.59
N ILE A 253 -1.76 -6.35 -9.55
CA ILE A 253 -0.41 -6.30 -8.98
C ILE A 253 0.57 -6.66 -10.10
N GLU A 254 1.46 -5.75 -10.46
CA GLU A 254 2.37 -5.91 -11.60
C GLU A 254 3.78 -5.43 -11.29
N GLY A 255 4.80 -6.21 -11.65
CA GLY A 255 6.18 -5.76 -11.47
C GLY A 255 6.53 -5.52 -10.00
N VAL A 256 5.87 -6.23 -9.08
CA VAL A 256 6.06 -6.03 -7.64
C VAL A 256 7.12 -6.98 -7.11
N GLU A 257 8.05 -6.44 -6.32
CA GLU A 257 8.97 -7.23 -5.52
C GLU A 257 8.60 -7.09 -4.04
N ALA A 258 8.26 -8.18 -3.36
CA ALA A 258 8.02 -8.14 -1.92
C ALA A 258 8.75 -9.25 -1.16
N GLY A 259 9.07 -9.00 0.11
CA GLY A 259 9.52 -10.05 1.03
C GLY A 259 8.40 -11.04 1.32
N ALA A 260 7.20 -10.54 1.60
CA ALA A 260 5.95 -11.30 1.74
C ALA A 260 4.75 -10.44 1.30
N ILE A 261 3.66 -11.11 0.89
CA ILE A 261 2.37 -10.45 0.63
C ILE A 261 1.23 -11.19 1.32
N ILE A 262 0.40 -10.46 2.08
CA ILE A 262 -0.87 -10.93 2.60
C ILE A 262 -1.96 -10.33 1.73
N ASN A 263 -2.60 -11.16 0.92
CA ASN A 263 -3.55 -10.71 -0.07
C ASN A 263 -4.80 -11.62 -0.12
N ILE A 264 -5.47 -11.67 1.04
CA ILE A 264 -6.83 -12.21 1.19
C ILE A 264 -7.76 -11.01 1.36
N PHE A 265 -8.49 -10.68 0.30
CA PHE A 265 -9.47 -9.61 0.33
C PHE A 265 -10.75 -10.05 1.02
N ASN A 266 -11.52 -9.11 1.56
CA ASN A 266 -12.90 -9.41 1.93
C ASN A 266 -13.71 -9.72 0.66
N THR A 267 -13.59 -8.87 -0.37
CA THR A 267 -14.17 -9.10 -1.69
C THR A 267 -13.23 -8.60 -2.79
N ALA A 268 -13.30 -9.22 -3.96
CA ALA A 268 -12.67 -8.75 -5.19
C ALA A 268 -13.40 -9.39 -6.37
N ARG A 269 -13.68 -8.63 -7.43
CA ARG A 269 -14.27 -9.19 -8.66
C ARG A 269 -13.25 -10.00 -9.44
N SER A 270 -12.03 -9.49 -9.53
CA SER A 270 -10.91 -10.19 -10.18
C SER A 270 -9.58 -9.85 -9.52
N ILE A 271 -8.66 -10.81 -9.56
CA ILE A 271 -7.28 -10.63 -9.06
C ILE A 271 -6.30 -11.01 -10.17
N THR A 272 -5.49 -10.05 -10.60
CA THR A 272 -4.41 -10.28 -11.57
C THR A 272 -3.07 -9.93 -10.93
N ILE A 273 -2.16 -10.91 -10.88
CA ILE A 273 -0.78 -10.73 -10.44
C ILE A 273 0.14 -11.09 -11.60
N ARG A 274 0.99 -10.15 -12.04
CA ARG A 274 1.89 -10.36 -13.17
C ARG A 274 3.32 -9.89 -12.92
N ASN A 275 4.29 -10.61 -13.50
CA ASN A 275 5.72 -10.25 -13.47
C ASN A 275 6.22 -9.88 -12.06
N SER A 276 5.78 -10.60 -11.03
CA SER A 276 6.00 -10.23 -9.63
C SER A 276 6.76 -11.31 -8.88
N THR A 277 7.59 -10.90 -7.93
CA THR A 277 8.45 -11.80 -7.14
C THR A 277 8.18 -11.63 -5.65
N PHE A 278 7.88 -12.74 -4.98
CA PHE A 278 7.63 -12.79 -3.54
C PHE A 278 8.59 -13.77 -2.88
N ARG A 279 9.42 -13.32 -1.95
CA ARG A 279 10.58 -14.11 -1.51
C ARG A 279 10.27 -15.14 -0.42
N GLY A 280 9.17 -14.98 0.31
CA GLY A 280 8.89 -15.80 1.49
C GLY A 280 9.85 -15.44 2.60
N ARG A 281 9.55 -14.37 3.33
CA ARG A 281 10.37 -13.95 4.47
C ARG A 281 9.57 -14.17 5.74
N ASN A 282 10.14 -14.93 6.67
CA ASN A 282 9.77 -14.84 8.09
C ASN A 282 10.15 -13.44 8.58
N VAL A 283 9.25 -12.47 8.38
CA VAL A 283 9.43 -11.14 8.94
C VAL A 283 8.99 -11.24 10.39
N ARG A 284 9.96 -11.49 11.29
CA ARG A 284 9.74 -11.26 12.71
C ARG A 284 9.53 -9.76 12.89
N SER A 285 8.26 -9.34 13.01
CA SER A 285 7.96 -8.02 13.54
C SER A 285 8.57 -7.91 14.94
N PRO A 286 9.36 -6.87 15.25
CA PRO A 286 9.86 -6.65 16.61
C PRO A 286 8.73 -6.37 17.64
N GLU A 287 7.52 -6.04 17.19
CA GLU A 287 6.47 -5.43 18.03
C GLU A 287 5.21 -6.29 18.20
N LEU A 288 5.03 -7.36 17.44
CA LEU A 288 3.89 -8.28 17.55
C LEU A 288 4.40 -9.71 17.36
N TYR A 289 3.65 -10.68 17.90
CA TYR A 289 3.87 -12.13 17.78
C TYR A 289 4.50 -12.51 16.42
N PRO A 290 5.38 -13.53 16.33
CA PRO A 290 5.96 -13.95 15.06
C PRO A 290 4.85 -14.35 14.08
N GLU A 291 4.38 -13.40 13.29
CA GLU A 291 3.46 -13.63 12.19
C GLU A 291 4.27 -14.26 11.06
N ILE A 292 3.98 -15.52 10.79
CA ILE A 292 4.57 -16.26 9.69
C ILE A 292 3.80 -15.84 8.44
N TYR A 293 4.39 -14.95 7.64
CA TYR A 293 3.82 -14.58 6.34
C TYR A 293 4.20 -15.60 5.27
N ARG A 294 3.23 -15.99 4.46
CA ARG A 294 3.48 -16.73 3.23
C ARG A 294 4.11 -15.81 2.18
N SER A 295 4.83 -16.38 1.23
CA SER A 295 5.30 -15.69 0.04
C SER A 295 4.11 -15.05 -0.67
N LEU A 296 3.01 -15.78 -0.81
CA LEU A 296 1.82 -15.30 -1.51
C LEU A 296 0.56 -15.94 -0.92
N ASP A 297 -0.35 -15.10 -0.43
CA ASP A 297 -1.76 -15.42 -0.32
C ASP A 297 -2.53 -14.69 -1.41
N CYS A 298 -3.45 -15.37 -2.10
CA CYS A 298 -4.23 -14.78 -3.18
C CYS A 298 -5.65 -15.33 -3.13
N GLY A 299 -6.61 -14.51 -2.72
CA GLY A 299 -8.01 -14.90 -2.73
C GLY A 299 -8.94 -13.87 -2.09
N VAL A 300 -10.15 -14.33 -1.81
CA VAL A 300 -11.16 -13.58 -1.07
C VAL A 300 -11.66 -14.39 0.14
N ASP A 301 -12.40 -13.75 1.04
CA ASP A 301 -13.09 -14.44 2.13
C ASP A 301 -14.06 -15.51 1.61
N LEU A 302 -14.16 -16.63 2.33
CA LEU A 302 -14.91 -17.82 1.89
C LEU A 302 -16.39 -17.57 1.62
N ASP A 303 -16.97 -16.63 2.36
CA ASP A 303 -18.37 -16.24 2.24
C ASP A 303 -18.62 -15.42 0.96
N ASN A 304 -17.58 -14.78 0.42
CA ASN A 304 -17.64 -13.93 -0.77
C ASN A 304 -16.99 -14.57 -2.01
N ARG A 305 -16.63 -15.86 -1.95
CA ARG A 305 -15.95 -16.54 -3.07
C ARG A 305 -16.73 -16.52 -4.37
N SER A 306 -18.06 -16.42 -4.31
CA SER A 306 -18.92 -16.29 -5.50
C SER A 306 -18.68 -15.01 -6.29
N ASP A 307 -18.13 -13.98 -5.64
CA ASP A 307 -17.90 -12.67 -6.25
C ASP A 307 -16.59 -12.65 -7.06
N LEU A 308 -15.64 -13.52 -6.72
CA LEU A 308 -14.36 -13.65 -7.40
C LEU A 308 -14.54 -14.38 -8.73
N GLN A 309 -14.69 -13.64 -9.82
CA GLN A 309 -14.95 -14.20 -11.16
C GLN A 309 -13.67 -14.76 -11.80
N SER A 310 -12.55 -14.04 -11.66
CA SER A 310 -11.30 -14.43 -12.32
C SER A 310 -10.04 -14.22 -11.48
N VAL A 311 -9.12 -15.17 -11.61
CA VAL A 311 -7.78 -15.10 -11.02
C VAL A 311 -6.73 -15.38 -12.09
N VAL A 312 -5.76 -14.49 -12.23
CA VAL A 312 -4.65 -14.62 -13.18
C VAL A 312 -3.33 -14.42 -12.46
N LEU A 313 -2.50 -15.45 -12.48
CA LEU A 313 -1.08 -15.38 -12.09
C LEU A 313 -0.24 -15.56 -13.36
N ASP A 314 0.56 -14.56 -13.73
CA ASP A 314 1.38 -14.59 -14.96
C ASP A 314 2.82 -14.12 -14.70
N GLY A 315 3.81 -14.99 -14.79
CA GLY A 315 5.18 -14.59 -14.50
C GLY A 315 5.43 -14.35 -13.01
N VAL A 316 4.70 -15.05 -12.13
CA VAL A 316 4.85 -14.94 -10.67
C VAL A 316 5.92 -15.92 -10.16
N VAL A 317 6.84 -15.41 -9.35
CA VAL A 317 7.91 -16.19 -8.72
C VAL A 317 7.78 -16.11 -7.20
N CYS A 318 7.60 -17.26 -6.54
CA CYS A 318 7.56 -17.36 -5.09
C CYS A 318 8.82 -18.04 -4.54
N GLY A 319 9.24 -17.63 -3.34
CA GLY A 319 10.24 -18.34 -2.56
C GLY A 319 9.69 -19.63 -1.96
N ARG A 320 10.55 -20.34 -1.21
CA ARG A 320 10.10 -21.47 -0.39
C ARG A 320 9.57 -20.94 0.93
N ASP A 321 8.27 -21.13 1.16
CA ASP A 321 7.70 -21.00 2.49
C ASP A 321 7.76 -22.35 3.20
N ASP A 322 8.16 -22.34 4.47
CA ASP A 322 8.06 -23.50 5.37
C ASP A 322 7.05 -23.23 6.50
N GLY A 323 6.12 -22.28 6.28
CA GLY A 323 5.19 -21.80 7.30
C GLY A 323 3.98 -22.70 7.52
N ASP A 324 3.88 -23.29 8.71
CA ASP A 324 2.89 -24.29 9.07
C ASP A 324 1.47 -23.69 9.17
N PHE A 325 0.62 -23.95 8.16
CA PHE A 325 -0.80 -23.62 8.19
C PHE A 325 -1.61 -24.88 7.91
N SER A 326 -2.53 -25.18 8.82
CA SER A 326 -3.36 -26.39 8.79
C SER A 326 -4.48 -26.29 7.77
N VAL A 327 -4.17 -26.55 6.50
CA VAL A 327 -5.15 -27.14 5.58
C VAL A 327 -4.98 -28.66 5.68
N PRO A 328 -6.04 -29.45 5.96
CA PRO A 328 -5.92 -30.91 6.03
C PRO A 328 -5.45 -31.45 4.67
N ASN A 329 -4.15 -31.76 4.57
CA ASN A 329 -3.54 -32.40 3.41
C ASN A 329 -3.07 -33.80 3.83
N LEU A 330 -3.36 -34.82 3.02
CA LEU A 330 -2.96 -36.22 3.26
C LEU A 330 -1.53 -36.53 2.76
N ILE A 331 -0.87 -35.56 2.15
CA ILE A 331 0.57 -35.61 1.90
C ILE A 331 1.29 -35.12 3.16
N ASP A 332 1.79 -36.10 3.92
CA ASP A 332 2.71 -35.95 5.07
C ASP A 332 3.69 -34.76 4.90
N ASP A 333 3.77 -33.92 5.94
CA ASP A 333 4.33 -32.57 6.00
C ASP A 333 3.70 -31.53 5.05
N THR A 334 2.82 -30.74 5.68
CA THR A 334 2.03 -29.61 5.17
C THR A 334 2.56 -29.01 3.88
N ALA A 335 1.68 -28.83 2.88
CA ALA A 335 1.88 -27.83 1.84
C ALA A 335 1.73 -26.42 2.46
N SER A 336 2.57 -26.13 3.45
CA SER A 336 2.94 -24.83 3.96
C SER A 336 3.58 -24.06 2.82
N GLY A 337 2.81 -23.22 2.14
CA GLY A 337 3.18 -22.66 0.85
C GLY A 337 2.27 -21.52 0.44
N SER A 338 2.49 -21.01 -0.78
CA SER A 338 1.62 -20.01 -1.36
C SER A 338 0.20 -20.55 -1.48
N TRP A 339 -0.79 -19.76 -1.07
CA TRP A 339 -2.20 -20.12 -1.19
C TRP A 339 -2.85 -19.32 -2.32
N VAL A 340 -3.60 -20.03 -3.16
CA VAL A 340 -4.30 -19.43 -4.30
C VAL A 340 -5.71 -19.99 -4.33
N MET A 341 -6.68 -19.10 -4.18
CA MET A 341 -8.09 -19.35 -4.50
C MET A 341 -8.30 -19.09 -5.99
N GLY A 342 -9.08 -19.96 -6.64
CA GLY A 342 -9.50 -19.77 -8.03
C GLY A 342 -10.71 -18.84 -8.16
N GLY A 343 -10.85 -18.19 -9.32
CA GLY A 343 -12.07 -17.47 -9.68
C GLY A 343 -13.13 -18.39 -10.26
N VAL A 344 -14.42 -18.09 -10.02
CA VAL A 344 -15.56 -18.93 -10.40
C VAL A 344 -15.60 -19.23 -11.90
N ASP A 345 -15.32 -18.24 -12.76
CA ASP A 345 -15.35 -18.42 -14.21
C ASP A 345 -14.01 -18.97 -14.72
N THR A 346 -12.91 -18.35 -14.30
CA THR A 346 -11.59 -18.64 -14.87
C THR A 346 -10.47 -18.48 -13.85
N THR A 347 -9.57 -19.46 -13.84
CA THR A 347 -8.26 -19.36 -13.19
C THR A 347 -7.15 -19.66 -14.20
N VAL A 348 -6.20 -18.75 -14.33
CA VAL A 348 -5.01 -18.91 -15.18
C VAL A 348 -3.76 -18.78 -14.33
N ILE A 349 -2.92 -19.81 -14.33
CA ILE A 349 -1.60 -19.78 -13.70
C ILE A 349 -0.60 -20.07 -14.80
N ARG A 350 0.15 -19.07 -15.24
CA ARG A 350 1.08 -19.23 -16.35
C ARG A 350 2.45 -18.60 -16.13
N ASN A 351 3.49 -19.21 -16.70
CA ASN A 351 4.86 -18.73 -16.58
C ASN A 351 5.31 -18.56 -15.11
N CYS A 352 4.77 -19.39 -14.22
CA CYS A 352 4.94 -19.23 -12.77
C CYS A 352 5.97 -20.21 -12.21
N LYS A 353 6.70 -19.76 -11.19
CA LYS A 353 7.56 -20.61 -10.36
C LYS A 353 7.12 -20.52 -8.91
N ILE A 354 6.37 -21.52 -8.45
CA ILE A 354 5.80 -21.57 -7.10
C ILE A 354 6.20 -22.91 -6.47
N PRO A 355 7.22 -22.94 -5.59
CA PRO A 355 7.76 -24.20 -5.07
C PRO A 355 6.74 -25.06 -4.33
N LYS A 356 5.90 -24.44 -3.50
CA LYS A 356 4.81 -25.12 -2.78
C LYS A 356 3.54 -24.30 -2.96
N ALA A 357 2.52 -24.90 -3.56
CA ALA A 357 1.24 -24.25 -3.81
C ALA A 357 0.08 -25.04 -3.20
N SER A 358 -0.79 -24.35 -2.48
CA SER A 358 -2.12 -24.83 -2.09
C SER A 358 -3.15 -24.13 -2.96
N LEU A 359 -3.73 -24.87 -3.89
CA LEU A 359 -4.60 -24.38 -4.95
C LEU A 359 -6.03 -24.83 -4.65
N TRP A 360 -6.86 -23.92 -4.14
CA TRP A 360 -8.28 -24.16 -3.96
C TRP A 360 -9.03 -23.60 -5.16
N LEU A 361 -9.31 -24.46 -6.14
CA LEU A 361 -9.81 -24.05 -7.44
C LEU A 361 -11.28 -24.48 -7.59
N GLU A 362 -12.21 -23.58 -7.27
CA GLU A 362 -13.64 -23.70 -7.59
C GLU A 362 -13.93 -22.91 -8.88
N SER A 363 -13.45 -23.42 -10.02
CA SER A 363 -13.41 -22.67 -11.29
C SER A 363 -14.03 -23.46 -12.44
N ALA A 364 -14.81 -22.78 -13.29
CA ALA A 364 -15.32 -23.39 -14.52
C ALA A 364 -14.18 -23.74 -15.49
N ASN A 365 -13.13 -22.90 -15.58
CA ASN A 365 -11.96 -23.18 -16.41
C ASN A 365 -10.67 -22.89 -15.64
N VAL A 366 -9.76 -23.87 -15.63
CA VAL A 366 -8.42 -23.76 -15.05
C VAL A 366 -7.38 -24.08 -16.13
N THR A 367 -6.47 -23.14 -16.36
CA THR A 367 -5.28 -23.37 -17.19
C THR A 367 -4.03 -23.20 -16.35
N ILE A 368 -3.18 -24.22 -16.34
CA ILE A 368 -1.84 -24.17 -15.74
C ILE A 368 -0.83 -24.38 -16.86
N GLU A 369 -0.05 -23.35 -17.16
CA GLU A 369 0.84 -23.30 -18.31
C GLU A 369 2.26 -22.87 -17.94
N ASN A 370 3.30 -23.52 -18.44
CA ASN A 370 4.70 -23.16 -18.16
C ASN A 370 4.94 -22.94 -16.64
N TYR A 371 4.50 -23.91 -15.84
CA TYR A 371 4.54 -23.84 -14.37
C TYR A 371 5.67 -24.72 -13.83
N GLU A 372 6.45 -24.21 -12.88
CA GLU A 372 7.46 -24.95 -12.14
C GLU A 372 7.14 -24.94 -10.63
N GLY A 373 7.07 -26.13 -10.02
CA GLY A 373 6.91 -26.29 -8.58
C GLY A 373 7.48 -27.61 -8.05
N GLU A 374 7.51 -27.74 -6.73
CA GLU A 374 7.93 -28.97 -6.05
C GLU A 374 6.73 -29.76 -5.53
N LYS A 375 5.83 -29.07 -4.83
CA LYS A 375 4.57 -29.63 -4.32
C LYS A 375 3.39 -28.76 -4.79
N ALA A 376 2.31 -29.39 -5.24
CA ALA A 376 1.05 -28.71 -5.50
C ALA A 376 -0.11 -29.51 -4.90
N SER A 377 -0.95 -28.87 -4.09
CA SER A 377 -2.18 -29.45 -3.56
C SER A 377 -3.37 -28.81 -4.26
N PHE A 378 -4.29 -29.64 -4.73
CA PHE A 378 -5.56 -29.25 -5.32
C PHE A 378 -6.74 -29.67 -4.44
N VAL A 379 -6.49 -30.12 -3.21
CA VAL A 379 -7.44 -30.87 -2.36
C VAL A 379 -8.83 -30.24 -2.37
N THR A 380 -9.85 -31.08 -2.61
CA THR A 380 -11.29 -30.73 -2.67
C THR A 380 -11.71 -29.72 -3.75
N SER A 381 -10.82 -29.36 -4.69
CA SER A 381 -11.15 -28.48 -5.81
C SER A 381 -12.26 -29.04 -6.70
N LYS A 382 -13.10 -28.14 -7.23
CA LYS A 382 -14.21 -28.45 -8.15
C LYS A 382 -14.02 -27.68 -9.44
N ILE A 383 -13.64 -28.39 -10.50
CA ILE A 383 -13.17 -27.77 -11.74
C ILE A 383 -14.01 -28.25 -12.93
N GLY A 384 -14.51 -27.30 -13.73
CA GLY A 384 -15.19 -27.63 -14.99
C GLY A 384 -14.20 -28.23 -15.99
N SER A 385 -13.22 -27.44 -16.42
CA SER A 385 -12.14 -27.86 -17.32
C SER A 385 -10.77 -27.57 -16.71
N LEU A 386 -9.90 -28.58 -16.60
CA LEU A 386 -8.51 -28.45 -16.15
C LEU A 386 -7.56 -28.77 -17.31
N THR A 387 -6.69 -27.84 -17.65
CA THR A 387 -5.68 -28.00 -18.71
C THR A 387 -4.28 -27.74 -18.18
N PHE A 388 -3.40 -28.72 -18.36
CA PHE A 388 -1.96 -28.59 -18.10
C PHE A 388 -1.19 -28.43 -19.41
N ARG A 389 -0.30 -27.43 -19.47
CA ARG A 389 0.61 -27.18 -20.60
C ARG A 389 2.01 -26.93 -20.06
N ALA A 390 2.99 -27.77 -20.43
CA ALA A 390 4.37 -27.63 -19.95
C ALA A 390 4.46 -27.38 -18.42
N THR A 391 3.74 -28.20 -17.64
CA THR A 391 3.64 -28.08 -16.19
C THR A 391 4.56 -29.10 -15.52
N ALA A 392 5.48 -28.63 -14.69
CA ALA A 392 6.43 -29.45 -13.96
C ALA A 392 6.23 -29.30 -12.45
N ILE A 393 5.79 -30.37 -11.77
CA ILE A 393 5.68 -30.43 -10.30
C ILE A 393 6.54 -31.58 -9.80
N ALA A 394 7.74 -31.31 -9.29
CA ALA A 394 8.78 -32.34 -9.22
C ALA A 394 8.54 -33.45 -8.17
N LYS A 395 7.98 -33.11 -6.99
CA LYS A 395 7.98 -34.02 -5.83
C LYS A 395 6.61 -34.60 -5.53
N ALA A 396 5.56 -33.77 -5.47
CA ALA A 396 4.25 -34.24 -5.03
C ALA A 396 3.08 -33.47 -5.64
N ILE A 397 2.01 -34.19 -5.99
CA ILE A 397 0.72 -33.63 -6.40
C ILE A 397 -0.41 -34.26 -5.58
N ASP A 398 -1.22 -33.46 -4.91
CA ASP A 398 -2.39 -33.93 -4.17
C ASP A 398 -3.68 -33.58 -4.92
N PHE A 399 -4.42 -34.58 -5.36
CA PHE A 399 -5.75 -34.46 -5.93
C PHE A 399 -6.84 -35.03 -5.00
N THR A 400 -6.58 -35.20 -3.71
CA THR A 400 -7.57 -35.77 -2.78
C THR A 400 -8.91 -35.02 -2.86
N GLY A 401 -10.01 -35.75 -3.07
CA GLY A 401 -11.37 -35.19 -3.16
C GLY A 401 -11.64 -34.32 -4.39
N VAL A 402 -10.69 -34.21 -5.33
CA VAL A 402 -10.83 -33.31 -6.49
C VAL A 402 -11.82 -33.86 -7.50
N GLN A 403 -12.68 -32.97 -8.00
CA GLN A 403 -13.67 -33.25 -9.03
C GLN A 403 -13.39 -32.41 -10.28
N VAL A 404 -13.12 -33.05 -11.41
CA VAL A 404 -12.86 -32.42 -12.72
C VAL A 404 -13.83 -32.97 -13.76
N GLN A 405 -14.54 -32.12 -14.51
CA GLN A 405 -15.44 -32.61 -15.58
C GLN A 405 -14.71 -32.91 -16.88
N LYS A 406 -13.72 -32.09 -17.24
CA LYS A 406 -12.85 -32.26 -18.43
C LYS A 406 -11.39 -32.07 -18.05
N LEU A 407 -10.57 -33.07 -18.32
CA LEU A 407 -9.13 -33.05 -18.00
C LEU A 407 -8.29 -33.19 -19.26
N ASP A 408 -7.41 -32.22 -19.50
CA ASP A 408 -6.29 -32.34 -20.44
C ASP A 408 -4.97 -32.30 -19.65
N ALA A 409 -4.44 -33.48 -19.36
CA ALA A 409 -3.20 -33.66 -18.60
C ALA A 409 -1.97 -33.93 -19.49
N LYS A 410 -2.06 -33.77 -20.82
CA LYS A 410 -0.96 -34.11 -21.75
C LYS A 410 0.31 -33.28 -21.50
N GLY A 411 0.15 -32.05 -21.02
CA GLY A 411 1.26 -31.17 -20.70
C GLY A 411 1.82 -31.32 -19.29
N LEU A 412 1.34 -32.26 -18.47
CA LEU A 412 1.87 -32.50 -17.13
C LEU A 412 3.10 -33.43 -17.19
N VAL A 413 4.25 -32.94 -16.73
CA VAL A 413 5.50 -33.70 -16.69
C VAL A 413 5.51 -34.67 -15.51
N ARG A 414 5.89 -35.92 -15.79
CA ARG A 414 6.08 -36.98 -14.78
C ARG A 414 7.55 -37.08 -14.37
N PHE A 415 7.79 -37.22 -13.06
CA PHE A 415 9.13 -37.41 -12.52
C PHE A 415 9.24 -38.76 -11.79
N ALA A 416 10.42 -39.38 -11.86
CA ALA A 416 10.69 -40.60 -11.09
C ALA A 416 10.61 -40.29 -9.58
N GLY A 417 9.84 -41.09 -8.84
CA GLY A 417 9.60 -40.88 -7.40
C GLY A 417 8.61 -39.77 -7.05
N GLN A 418 7.94 -39.16 -8.04
CA GLN A 418 6.86 -38.19 -7.81
C GLN A 418 5.68 -38.85 -7.10
N LYS A 419 5.28 -38.34 -5.94
CA LYS A 419 4.08 -38.80 -5.21
C LYS A 419 2.84 -38.15 -5.81
N ILE A 420 1.87 -38.95 -6.24
CA ILE A 420 0.56 -38.47 -6.67
C ILE A 420 -0.50 -39.12 -5.80
N VAL A 421 -1.38 -38.31 -5.22
CA VAL A 421 -2.51 -38.78 -4.40
C VAL A 421 -3.81 -38.44 -5.10
N THR A 422 -4.71 -39.41 -5.25
CA THR A 422 -6.01 -39.26 -5.93
C THR A 422 -7.16 -39.86 -5.12
N ALA A 423 -7.00 -39.97 -3.79
CA ALA A 423 -8.05 -40.50 -2.92
C ALA A 423 -9.35 -39.70 -3.08
N ASP A 424 -10.48 -40.39 -3.23
CA ASP A 424 -11.81 -39.77 -3.43
C ASP A 424 -11.89 -38.75 -4.59
N SER A 425 -10.98 -38.90 -5.58
CA SER A 425 -10.93 -38.05 -6.77
C SER A 425 -11.43 -38.78 -8.02
N ASN A 426 -11.93 -38.01 -8.99
CA ASN A 426 -12.20 -38.50 -10.35
C ASN A 426 -11.07 -38.18 -11.36
N VAL A 427 -9.91 -37.72 -10.87
CA VAL A 427 -8.75 -37.38 -11.70
C VAL A 427 -7.98 -38.64 -12.10
N TYR A 428 -7.86 -38.86 -13.41
CA TYR A 428 -7.05 -39.92 -14.00
C TYR A 428 -5.93 -39.31 -14.82
N LEU A 429 -4.69 -39.53 -14.39
CA LEU A 429 -3.51 -39.01 -15.07
C LEU A 429 -2.89 -40.11 -15.95
N PRO A 430 -2.38 -39.75 -17.14
CA PRO A 430 -1.75 -40.70 -18.05
C PRO A 430 -0.42 -41.26 -17.52
#